data_AF-A0A3P8RXA0-F1
#
_entry.id   AF-A0A3P8RXA0-F1
#
_cell.length_a   1.000
_cell.length_b   1.000
_cell.length_c   1.000
_cell.angle_alpha   90.00
_cell.angle_beta   90.00
_cell.angle_gamma   90.00
#
_symmetry.space_group_name_H-M   'P 1'
#
loop_
_entity.id
_entity.type
_entity.pdbx_description
1 polymer ?
#
loop_
_entity_poly.entity_id
_entity_poly.type
_entity_poly.pdbx_seq_one_letter_code
_entity_poly.pdbx_strand_id
1 'polypeptide(L)'
;MTAMRLVQRMKRDWMHTGRRPSGLCGAALLVAARLHDFRRTIKEIVSIVKVCETTLRKRLVEFEDTPTSQLTIEEFMKVDLDQECDPPCFTAGLKKIKAQQVRVLITRRRTVSHVSVSSLKLTLWLLI
;
A
#
# COMPACT_ATOMS: atom_id res chain seq x y z
N MET A 1 17.97 -19.51 3.35
CA MET A 1 17.85 -18.86 2.02
C MET A 1 16.55 -18.05 1.82
N THR A 2 15.67 -17.92 2.82
CA THR A 2 14.36 -17.25 2.68
C THR A 2 14.43 -15.76 2.30
N ALA A 3 15.37 -15.00 2.87
CA ALA A 3 15.51 -13.58 2.58
C ALA A 3 15.84 -13.29 1.11
N MET A 4 16.69 -14.12 0.49
CA MET A 4 17.04 -13.97 -0.92
C MET A 4 15.84 -14.25 -1.83
N ARG A 5 15.05 -15.28 -1.51
CA ARG A 5 13.82 -15.60 -2.23
C ARG A 5 12.79 -14.47 -2.11
N LEU A 6 12.65 -13.87 -0.93
CA LEU A 6 11.80 -12.69 -0.73
C LEU A 6 12.25 -11.52 -1.61
N VAL A 7 13.55 -11.22 -1.67
CA VAL A 7 14.07 -10.15 -2.54
C VAL A 7 13.80 -10.44 -4.01
N GLN A 8 13.97 -11.67 -4.47
CA GLN A 8 13.67 -12.06 -5.85
C GLN A 8 12.18 -11.87 -6.16
N ARG A 9 11.29 -12.26 -5.24
CA ARG A 9 9.86 -12.07 -5.41
C ARG A 9 9.45 -10.59 -5.41
N MET A 10 9.96 -9.80 -4.46
CA MET A 10 9.75 -8.34 -4.42
C MET A 10 10.26 -7.64 -5.70
N LYS A 11 11.28 -8.19 -6.37
CA LYS A 11 11.75 -7.68 -7.67
C LYS A 11 10.76 -7.97 -8.79
N ARG A 12 10.17 -9.18 -8.83
CA ARG A 12 9.10 -9.57 -9.77
C ARG A 12 7.83 -8.73 -9.54
N ASP A 13 7.51 -8.39 -8.30
CA ASP A 13 6.40 -7.50 -7.94
C ASP A 13 6.69 -6.00 -8.17
N TRP A 14 7.70 -5.66 -8.98
CA TRP A 14 8.04 -4.28 -9.34
C TRP A 14 8.30 -3.32 -8.17
N MET A 15 8.61 -3.83 -6.97
CA MET A 15 8.82 -3.00 -5.77
C MET A 15 10.18 -2.29 -5.75
N HIS A 16 11.10 -2.67 -6.63
CA HIS A 16 12.48 -2.18 -6.66
C HIS A 16 12.73 -1.08 -7.69
N THR A 17 11.93 -1.02 -8.75
CA THR A 17 12.17 -0.16 -9.91
C THR A 17 12.12 1.31 -9.51
N GLY A 18 13.18 2.07 -9.83
CA GLY A 18 13.31 3.49 -9.48
C GLY A 18 13.46 3.78 -7.97
N ARG A 19 13.77 2.77 -7.16
CA ARG A 19 13.74 2.85 -5.69
C ARG A 19 15.05 2.34 -5.09
N ARG A 20 15.44 2.86 -3.91
CA ARG A 20 16.67 2.43 -3.22
C ARG A 20 16.61 0.93 -2.86
N PRO A 21 17.58 0.09 -3.28
CA PRO A 21 17.55 -1.35 -3.04
C PRO A 21 17.84 -1.72 -1.59
N SER A 22 18.64 -0.93 -0.87
CA SER A 22 18.99 -1.18 0.53
C SER A 22 17.73 -1.37 1.39
N GLY A 23 16.76 -0.46 1.28
CA GLY A 23 15.51 -0.55 2.05
C GLY A 23 14.65 -1.78 1.71
N LEU A 24 14.76 -2.30 0.49
CA LEU A 24 14.09 -3.54 0.08
C LEU A 24 14.75 -4.75 0.75
N CYS A 25 16.08 -4.82 0.74
CA CYS A 25 16.83 -5.87 1.42
C CYS A 25 16.57 -5.87 2.94
N GLY A 26 16.47 -4.68 3.55
CA GLY A 26 16.13 -4.54 4.96
C GLY A 26 14.72 -5.04 5.28
N ALA A 27 13.75 -4.77 4.40
CA ALA A 27 12.39 -5.28 4.57
C ALA A 27 12.36 -6.81 4.46
N ALA A 28 13.03 -7.37 3.44
CA ALA A 28 13.14 -8.81 3.27
C ALA A 28 13.85 -9.49 4.45
N LEU A 29 14.89 -8.87 5.01
CA LEU A 29 15.58 -9.39 6.19
C LEU A 29 14.66 -9.41 7.42
N LEU A 30 13.88 -8.34 7.64
CA LEU A 30 12.94 -8.27 8.76
C LEU A 30 11.82 -9.31 8.63
N VAL A 31 11.26 -9.46 7.43
CA VAL A 31 10.21 -10.45 7.17
C VAL A 31 10.78 -11.84 7.38
N ALA A 32 11.93 -12.18 6.79
CA ALA A 32 12.57 -13.46 6.99
C ALA A 32 12.86 -13.75 8.47
N ALA A 33 13.33 -12.76 9.24
CA ALA A 33 13.56 -12.91 10.67
C ALA A 33 12.27 -13.30 11.41
N ARG A 34 11.14 -12.65 11.10
CA ARG A 34 9.84 -12.99 11.70
C ARG A 34 9.32 -14.38 11.30
N LEU A 35 9.57 -14.79 10.06
CA LEU A 35 9.17 -16.13 9.59
C LEU A 35 9.94 -17.26 10.30
N HIS A 36 11.13 -16.98 10.82
CA HIS A 36 11.96 -17.95 11.55
C HIS A 36 11.94 -17.71 13.08
N ASP A 37 10.89 -17.04 13.59
CA ASP A 37 10.73 -16.68 15.01
C ASP A 37 11.90 -15.88 15.63
N PHE A 38 12.71 -15.26 14.79
CA PHE A 38 13.85 -14.44 15.21
C PHE A 38 13.41 -12.98 15.40
N ARG A 39 13.19 -12.60 16.65
CA ARG A 39 12.71 -11.25 16.98
C ARG A 39 13.83 -10.23 16.87
N ARG A 40 13.76 -9.38 15.83
CA ARG A 40 14.62 -8.21 15.66
C ARG A 40 13.80 -6.92 15.60
N THR A 41 14.37 -5.87 16.14
CA THR A 41 13.76 -4.54 16.11
C THR A 41 14.02 -3.85 14.77
N ILE A 42 13.11 -2.97 14.38
CA ILE A 42 13.25 -2.17 13.16
C ILE A 42 14.51 -1.27 13.25
N LYS A 43 14.83 -0.77 14.45
CA LYS A 43 16.00 0.08 14.71
C LYS A 43 17.32 -0.64 14.44
N GLU A 44 17.46 -1.89 14.87
CA GLU A 44 18.65 -2.71 14.59
C GLU A 44 18.87 -2.86 13.08
N ILE A 45 17.82 -3.18 12.32
CA ILE A 45 17.94 -3.37 10.87
C ILE A 45 18.26 -2.05 10.15
N VAL A 46 17.61 -0.95 10.55
CA VAL A 46 17.88 0.39 10.03
C VAL A 46 19.35 0.77 10.22
N SER A 47 19.93 0.44 11.38
CA SER A 47 21.33 0.74 11.70
C SER A 47 22.32 0.07 10.74
N ILE A 48 21.96 -1.11 10.19
CA ILE A 48 22.76 -1.91 9.26
C ILE A 48 22.54 -1.42 7.82
N VAL A 49 21.28 -1.28 7.42
CA VAL A 49 20.87 -1.03 6.03
C VAL A 49 20.98 0.44 5.63
N LYS A 50 21.18 1.33 6.61
CA LYS A 50 21.36 2.78 6.42
C LYS A 50 20.21 3.42 5.63
N VAL A 51 18.99 3.21 6.10
CA VAL A 51 17.74 3.80 5.57
C VAL A 51 16.86 4.30 6.70
N CYS A 52 16.03 5.33 6.46
CA CYS A 52 15.11 5.82 7.47
C CYS A 52 14.07 4.77 7.88
N GLU A 53 13.67 4.78 9.16
CA GLU A 53 12.65 3.87 9.69
C GLU A 53 11.31 3.98 8.94
N THR A 54 10.92 5.20 8.61
CA THR A 54 9.70 5.49 7.83
C THR A 54 9.76 4.85 6.44
N THR A 55 10.92 4.86 5.78
CA THR A 55 11.13 4.22 4.48
C THR A 55 11.02 2.71 4.58
N LEU A 56 11.59 2.11 5.63
CA LEU A 56 11.49 0.67 5.85
C LEU A 56 10.04 0.24 6.12
N ARG A 57 9.31 0.99 6.96
CA ARG A 57 7.88 0.76 7.22
C ARG A 57 7.04 0.86 5.94
N LYS A 58 7.29 1.86 5.09
CA LYS A 58 6.60 1.97 3.78
C LYS A 58 6.81 0.72 2.91
N ARG A 59 8.01 0.14 2.88
CA ARG A 59 8.30 -1.08 2.11
C ARG A 59 7.57 -2.31 2.66
N LEU A 60 7.42 -2.41 3.97
CA LEU A 60 6.67 -3.50 4.59
C LEU A 60 5.18 -3.42 4.26
N VAL A 61 4.59 -2.21 4.31
CA VAL A 61 3.19 -1.99 3.92
C VAL A 61 2.98 -2.29 2.43
N GLU A 62 3.89 -1.87 1.56
CA GLU A 62 3.80 -2.22 0.14
C GLU A 62 3.95 -3.73 -0.11
N PHE A 63 4.70 -4.45 0.73
CA PHE A 63 4.81 -5.92 0.66
C PHE A 63 3.53 -6.59 1.16
N GLU A 64 2.90 -6.04 2.19
CA GLU A 64 1.60 -6.51 2.70
C GLU A 64 0.51 -6.46 1.63
N ASP A 65 0.54 -5.45 0.75
CA ASP A 65 -0.39 -5.29 -0.38
C ASP A 65 -0.16 -6.33 -1.51
N THR A 66 0.91 -7.14 -1.51
CA THR A 66 1.17 -8.16 -2.56
C THR A 66 0.55 -9.52 -2.19
N PRO A 67 0.19 -10.38 -3.17
CA PRO A 67 -0.38 -11.71 -2.87
C PRO A 67 0.60 -12.64 -2.14
N THR A 68 1.90 -12.34 -2.19
CA THR A 68 2.92 -13.13 -1.48
C THR A 68 2.80 -13.00 0.03
N SER A 69 2.25 -11.89 0.54
CA SER A 69 2.12 -11.65 1.98
C SER A 69 1.15 -12.61 2.67
N GLN A 70 0.22 -13.19 1.92
CA GLN A 70 -0.85 -14.05 2.42
C GLN A 70 -0.43 -15.53 2.52
N LEU A 71 0.72 -15.88 1.96
CA LEU A 71 1.23 -17.25 1.95
C LEU A 71 1.84 -17.63 3.30
N THR A 72 1.64 -18.88 3.69
CA THR A 72 2.40 -19.47 4.80
C THR A 72 3.88 -19.66 4.41
N ILE A 73 4.74 -19.85 5.41
CA ILE A 73 6.18 -20.08 5.20
C ILE A 73 6.41 -21.30 4.31
N GLU A 74 5.64 -22.37 4.52
CA GLU A 74 5.78 -23.62 3.79
C GLU A 74 5.37 -23.47 2.34
N GLU A 75 4.24 -22.79 2.07
CA GLU A 75 3.76 -22.50 0.73
C GLU A 75 4.74 -21.60 -0.02
N PHE A 76 5.24 -20.55 0.64
CA PHE A 76 6.22 -19.63 0.06
C PHE A 76 7.52 -20.33 -0.37
N MET A 77 7.90 -21.40 0.33
CA MET A 77 9.11 -22.17 -0.01
C MET A 77 8.86 -23.22 -1.11
N LYS A 78 7.61 -23.58 -1.40
CA LYS A 78 7.27 -24.58 -2.41
C LYS A 78 6.80 -23.95 -3.72
N VAL A 79 6.05 -22.86 -3.65
CA VAL A 79 5.34 -22.27 -4.79
C VAL A 79 5.98 -20.95 -5.18
N ASP A 80 6.30 -20.81 -6.47
CA ASP A 80 6.57 -19.51 -7.08
C ASP A 80 5.26 -19.01 -7.71
N LEU A 81 4.80 -17.84 -7.28
CA LEU A 81 3.64 -17.19 -7.89
C LEU A 81 4.03 -16.57 -9.23
N ASP A 82 3.26 -16.87 -10.28
CA ASP A 82 3.43 -16.27 -11.61
C ASP A 82 2.84 -14.86 -11.70
N GLN A 83 1.85 -14.55 -10.86
CA GLN A 83 1.18 -13.26 -10.88
C GLN A 83 2.14 -12.14 -10.47
N GLU A 84 2.27 -11.11 -11.31
CA GLU A 84 3.02 -9.89 -11.01
C GLU A 84 2.08 -8.81 -10.44
N CYS A 85 2.66 -7.83 -9.76
CA CYS A 85 1.96 -6.67 -9.24
C CYS A 85 2.47 -5.39 -9.89
N ASP A 86 1.57 -4.42 -10.05
CA ASP A 86 1.92 -3.08 -10.52
C ASP A 86 2.82 -2.35 -9.52
N PRO A 87 3.71 -1.46 -10.00
CA PRO A 87 4.56 -0.68 -9.13
C PRO A 87 3.75 0.25 -8.20
N PRO A 88 4.22 0.54 -6.97
CA PRO A 88 3.49 1.37 -6.01
C PRO A 88 3.14 2.78 -6.50
N CYS A 89 3.90 3.34 -7.45
CA CYS A 89 3.59 4.65 -8.02
C CYS A 89 2.31 4.63 -8.87
N PHE A 90 2.07 3.52 -9.59
CA PHE A 90 0.89 3.35 -10.41
C PHE A 90 -0.35 3.14 -9.54
N THR A 91 -0.28 2.22 -8.58
CA THR A 91 -1.38 1.94 -7.65
C THR A 91 -1.72 3.17 -6.79
N ALA A 92 -0.72 3.92 -6.31
CA ALA A 92 -0.95 5.19 -5.61
C ALA A 92 -1.63 6.24 -6.49
N GLY A 93 -1.24 6.33 -7.76
CA GLY A 93 -1.88 7.20 -8.75
C GLY A 93 -3.37 6.88 -8.93
N LEU A 94 -3.70 5.60 -9.11
CA LEU A 94 -5.08 5.13 -9.22
C LEU A 94 -5.90 5.40 -7.95
N LYS A 95 -5.32 5.14 -6.76
CA LYS A 95 -5.96 5.43 -5.46
C LYS A 95 -6.28 6.93 -5.35
N LYS A 96 -5.37 7.82 -5.78
CA LYS A 96 -5.56 9.28 -5.77
C LYS A 96 -6.68 9.72 -6.70
N ILE A 97 -6.73 9.19 -7.92
CA ILE A 97 -7.79 9.50 -8.90
C ILE A 97 -9.17 9.08 -8.35
N LYS A 98 -9.28 7.84 -7.84
CA LYS A 98 -10.52 7.33 -7.24
C LYS A 98 -10.98 8.19 -6.06
N ALA A 99 -10.05 8.57 -5.16
CA ALA A 99 -10.37 9.44 -4.02
C ALA A 99 -10.88 10.82 -4.48
N GLN A 100 -10.32 11.38 -5.54
CA GLN A 100 -10.77 12.65 -6.11
C GLN A 100 -12.18 12.52 -6.73
N GLN A 101 -12.47 11.43 -7.45
CA GLN A 101 -13.81 11.16 -7.99
C GLN A 101 -14.86 11.06 -6.87
N VAL A 102 -14.56 10.29 -5.82
CA VAL A 102 -15.45 10.17 -4.65
C VAL A 102 -15.68 11.52 -3.99
N ARG A 103 -14.63 12.33 -3.84
CA ARG A 103 -14.75 13.69 -3.29
C ARG A 103 -15.68 14.57 -4.15
N VAL A 104 -15.55 14.53 -5.48
CA VAL A 104 -16.42 15.28 -6.40
C VAL A 104 -17.87 14.82 -6.28
N LEU A 105 -18.12 13.51 -6.20
CA LEU A 105 -19.46 12.95 -6.05
C LEU A 105 -20.11 13.37 -4.71
N ILE A 106 -19.34 13.35 -3.61
CA ILE A 106 -19.83 13.81 -2.30
C ILE A 106 -20.17 15.29 -2.34
N THR A 107 -19.30 16.13 -2.93
CA THR A 107 -19.56 17.57 -3.08
C THR A 107 -20.82 17.82 -3.93
N ARG A 108 -20.98 17.10 -5.05
CA ARG A 108 -22.17 17.22 -5.90
C ARG A 108 -23.45 16.77 -5.20
N ARG A 109 -23.40 15.71 -4.39
CA ARG A 109 -24.56 15.30 -3.56
C ARG A 109 -24.92 16.38 -2.55
N ARG A 110 -23.93 16.98 -1.88
CA ARG A 110 -24.15 18.08 -0.91
C ARG A 110 -24.75 19.33 -1.56
N THR A 111 -24.33 19.70 -2.76
CA THR A 111 -24.90 20.87 -3.46
C THR A 111 -26.33 20.62 -3.90
N VAL A 112 -26.64 19.43 -4.44
CA VAL A 112 -28.02 19.07 -4.84
C VAL A 112 -28.97 19.08 -3.65
N SER A 113 -28.55 18.54 -2.49
CA SER A 113 -29.39 18.58 -1.28
C SER A 113 -29.57 19.98 -0.74
N HIS A 114 -28.60 20.88 -0.90
CA HIS A 114 -28.76 22.28 -0.51
C HIS A 114 -29.73 23.02 -1.44
N VAL A 115 -29.63 22.81 -2.76
CA VAL A 115 -30.51 23.44 -3.77
C VAL A 115 -31.96 22.98 -3.62
N SER A 116 -32.23 21.70 -3.33
CA SER A 116 -33.62 21.23 -3.15
C SER A 116 -34.31 21.87 -1.95
N VAL A 117 -33.59 22.01 -0.82
CA VAL A 117 -34.11 22.70 0.38
C VAL A 117 -34.32 24.19 0.12
N SER A 118 -33.41 24.84 -0.63
CA SER A 118 -33.58 26.23 -1.04
C SER A 118 -34.81 26.43 -1.93
N SER A 119 -35.01 25.56 -2.93
CA SER A 119 -36.17 25.65 -3.84
C SER A 119 -37.48 25.40 -3.10
N LEU A 120 -37.54 24.42 -2.20
CA LEU A 120 -38.73 24.15 -1.36
C LEU A 120 -39.09 25.34 -0.46
N LYS A 121 -38.08 26.04 0.09
CA LYS A 121 -38.31 27.27 0.86
C LYS A 121 -38.81 28.42 -0.02
N LEU A 122 -38.28 28.55 -1.23
CA LEU A 122 -38.70 29.60 -2.17
C LEU A 122 -40.16 29.39 -2.65
N THR A 123 -40.54 28.16 -2.99
CA THR A 123 -41.92 27.85 -3.38
C THR A 123 -42.90 28.00 -2.22
N LEU A 124 -42.51 27.64 -0.99
CA LEU A 124 -43.36 27.86 0.18
C LEU A 124 -43.54 29.36 0.49
N TRP A 125 -42.52 30.18 0.27
CA TRP A 125 -42.58 31.64 0.48
C TRP A 125 -43.46 32.35 -0.55
N LEU A 126 -43.54 31.84 -1.79
CA LEU A 126 -44.41 32.36 -2.86
C LEU A 126 -45.90 31.98 -2.69
N LEU A 127 -46.22 31.07 -1.76
CA LEU A 127 -47.56 30.53 -1.50
C LEU A 127 -48.25 31.14 -0.27
N ILE A 128 -47.59 32.09 0.41
CA ILE A 128 -48.10 32.89 1.53
C ILE A 128 -48.24 34.33 1.07
#